data_AF-A0AA35U3C7-F1
#
_entry.id   AF-A0AA35U3C7-F1
#
_cell.length_a   1.000
_cell.length_b   1.000
_cell.length_c   1.000
_cell.angle_alpha   90.00
_cell.angle_beta   90.00
_cell.angle_gamma   90.00
#
_symmetry.space_group_name_H-M   'P 1'
#
loop_
_entity.id
_entity.type
_entity.pdbx_description
1 polymer ?
#
loop_
_entity_poly.entity_id
_entity_poly.type
_entity_poly.pdbx_seq_one_letter_code
_entity_poly.pdbx_strand_id
1 'polypeptide(L)'
;MKHLLSIFILIPIMALSQQESALPSWSHSVVSDLPFHSPINNEFRQAAEELMAKKWTKDILNIVLESKIKQDIAKDKMLFVFQIKDRSATRQVEIPIRVSTALILDIQQGNHEALERFSEETERWILRYI
;
A
#
# COMPACT_ATOMS: atom_id res chain seq x y z
N MET A 1 15.46 32.87 -59.14
CA MET A 1 14.02 32.64 -58.85
C MET A 1 13.97 31.74 -57.62
N LYS A 2 13.97 32.24 -56.38
CA LYS A 2 12.80 32.62 -55.55
C LYS A 2 11.49 31.96 -55.99
N HIS A 3 11.01 31.00 -55.19
CA HIS A 3 9.74 30.95 -54.46
C HIS A 3 9.48 29.47 -54.09
N LEU A 4 9.58 29.11 -52.79
CA LEU A 4 8.47 28.93 -51.83
C LEU A 4 7.65 27.66 -52.15
N LEU A 5 7.12 26.83 -51.25
CA LEU A 5 6.69 26.88 -49.85
C LEU A 5 6.68 25.40 -49.40
N SER A 6 7.30 25.03 -48.29
CA SER A 6 6.67 24.91 -46.96
C SER A 6 5.84 23.64 -46.72
N ILE A 7 6.34 22.86 -45.76
CA ILE A 7 5.59 22.20 -44.66
C ILE A 7 4.74 20.97 -45.03
N PHE A 8 5.16 19.81 -44.52
CA PHE A 8 4.38 19.06 -43.53
C PHE A 8 5.33 18.25 -42.65
N ILE A 9 5.83 18.88 -41.59
CA ILE A 9 6.27 18.14 -40.39
C ILE A 9 4.97 17.78 -39.67
N LEU A 10 4.41 16.62 -39.99
CA LEU A 10 3.33 16.01 -39.22
C LEU A 10 3.97 14.99 -38.28
N ILE A 11 4.28 15.50 -37.10
CA ILE A 11 4.57 14.71 -35.93
C ILE A 11 3.31 13.90 -35.56
N PRO A 12 3.46 12.68 -35.05
CA PRO A 12 2.71 12.29 -33.87
C PRO A 12 3.69 12.22 -32.69
N ILE A 13 3.71 13.30 -31.89
CA ILE A 13 4.07 13.28 -30.48
C ILE A 13 2.92 12.52 -29.84
N MET A 14 2.90 11.19 -29.99
CA MET A 14 1.97 10.30 -29.28
C MET A 14 2.62 8.92 -29.15
N ALA A 15 3.78 8.89 -28.51
CA ALA A 15 4.23 7.73 -27.76
C ALA A 15 5.02 8.16 -26.51
N LEU A 16 4.71 9.35 -25.97
CA LEU A 16 4.68 9.49 -24.52
C LEU A 16 3.33 8.91 -24.07
N SER A 17 3.08 7.63 -24.35
CA SER A 17 2.28 6.86 -23.41
C SER A 17 3.05 7.02 -22.12
N GLN A 18 2.48 7.77 -21.18
CA GLN A 18 2.92 7.74 -19.80
C GLN A 18 3.02 6.27 -19.45
N GLN A 19 4.25 5.75 -19.48
CA GLN A 19 4.57 4.53 -18.81
C GLN A 19 4.42 4.95 -17.36
N GLU A 20 3.18 4.88 -16.85
CA GLU A 20 2.95 4.80 -15.42
C GLU A 20 3.87 3.68 -15.00
N SER A 21 5.04 4.05 -14.48
CA SER A 21 6.04 3.14 -13.99
C SER A 21 5.29 2.30 -12.99
N ALA A 22 4.95 1.07 -13.40
CA ALA A 22 4.14 0.19 -12.60
C ALA A 22 4.79 0.15 -11.22
N LEU A 23 4.05 0.64 -10.21
CA LEU A 23 4.56 0.69 -8.85
C LEU A 23 5.00 -0.75 -8.54
N PRO A 24 6.25 -0.94 -8.09
CA PRO A 24 6.69 -2.27 -7.75
C PRO A 24 5.75 -2.81 -6.67
N SER A 25 5.21 -4.00 -6.90
CA SER A 25 4.20 -4.61 -6.05
C SER A 25 4.75 -5.86 -5.40
N TRP A 26 4.57 -5.96 -4.09
CA TRP A 26 4.93 -7.15 -3.31
C TRP A 26 3.72 -7.66 -2.56
N SER A 27 3.50 -8.97 -2.59
CA SER A 27 2.40 -9.62 -1.89
C SER A 27 2.89 -10.24 -0.59
N HIS A 28 2.22 -9.93 0.51
CA HIS A 28 2.49 -10.50 1.83
C HIS A 28 1.20 -11.06 2.43
N SER A 29 1.31 -11.94 3.42
CA SER A 29 0.14 -12.49 4.12
C SER A 29 0.23 -12.25 5.62
N VAL A 30 -0.89 -11.88 6.23
CA VAL A 30 -1.07 -11.74 7.68
C VAL A 30 -2.25 -12.64 8.08
N VAL A 31 -2.13 -13.34 9.21
CA VAL A 31 -3.20 -14.21 9.72
C VAL A 31 -4.09 -13.41 10.66
N SER A 32 -5.39 -13.46 10.43
CA SER A 32 -6.42 -12.94 11.32
C SER A 32 -6.65 -13.90 12.48
N ASP A 33 -6.52 -13.40 13.71
CA ASP A 33 -6.85 -14.17 14.92
C ASP A 33 -8.35 -14.22 15.22
N LEU A 34 -9.16 -13.45 14.50
CA LEU A 34 -10.59 -13.34 14.69
C LEU A 34 -11.34 -13.61 13.36
N PRO A 35 -12.54 -14.20 13.42
CA PRO A 35 -13.34 -14.40 12.22
C PRO A 35 -13.79 -13.04 11.65
N PHE A 36 -13.67 -12.85 10.33
CA PHE A 36 -14.08 -11.61 9.63
C PHE A 36 -15.55 -11.21 9.91
N HIS A 37 -16.42 -12.19 10.17
CA HIS A 37 -17.80 -11.95 10.58
C HIS A 37 -18.11 -12.83 11.78
N SER A 38 -17.98 -12.26 12.96
CA SER A 38 -18.47 -12.87 14.18
C SER A 38 -19.88 -12.33 14.44
N PRO A 39 -20.89 -13.16 14.77
CA PRO A 39 -22.23 -12.71 15.17
C PRO A 39 -22.15 -12.14 16.60
N ILE A 40 -21.44 -11.02 16.73
CA ILE A 40 -21.20 -10.31 17.97
C ILE A 40 -22.02 -9.01 17.92
N ASN A 41 -22.63 -8.65 19.04
CA ASN A 41 -23.43 -7.43 19.19
C ASN A 41 -22.66 -6.19 18.69
N ASN A 42 -23.35 -5.24 18.06
CA ASN A 42 -22.75 -4.20 17.21
C ASN A 42 -21.59 -3.40 17.87
N GLU A 43 -21.67 -3.12 19.17
CA GLU A 43 -20.64 -2.37 19.93
C GLU A 43 -19.35 -3.17 20.17
N PHE A 44 -19.47 -4.47 20.44
CA PHE A 44 -18.30 -5.35 20.62
C PHE A 44 -17.63 -5.68 19.29
N ARG A 45 -18.39 -5.64 18.19
CA ARG A 45 -17.88 -5.85 16.84
C ARG A 45 -16.93 -4.72 16.45
N GLN A 46 -17.35 -3.46 16.60
CA GLN A 46 -16.53 -2.31 16.25
C GLN A 46 -15.23 -2.26 17.07
N ALA A 47 -15.31 -2.44 18.39
CA ALA A 47 -14.13 -2.48 19.25
C ALA A 47 -13.16 -3.62 18.88
N ALA A 48 -13.69 -4.78 18.47
CA ALA A 48 -12.88 -5.90 17.99
C ALA A 48 -12.23 -5.60 16.64
N GLU A 49 -12.95 -4.98 15.70
CA GLU A 49 -12.43 -4.53 14.39
C GLU A 49 -11.31 -3.50 14.54
N GLU A 50 -11.47 -2.51 15.42
CA GLU A 50 -10.43 -1.53 15.74
C GLU A 50 -9.19 -2.16 16.36
N LEU A 51 -9.37 -3.10 17.30
CA LEU A 51 -8.25 -3.80 17.93
C LEU A 51 -7.50 -4.69 16.93
N MET A 52 -8.23 -5.37 16.03
CA MET A 52 -7.63 -6.11 14.92
C MET A 52 -6.86 -5.20 13.98
N ALA A 53 -7.45 -4.07 13.60
CA ALA A 53 -6.82 -3.13 12.69
C ALA A 53 -5.50 -2.62 13.26
N LYS A 54 -5.46 -2.26 14.55
CA LYS A 54 -4.21 -1.89 15.24
C LYS A 54 -3.18 -3.02 15.25
N LYS A 55 -3.61 -4.26 15.50
CA LYS A 55 -2.71 -5.41 15.47
C LYS A 55 -2.10 -5.62 14.09
N TRP A 56 -2.93 -5.66 13.05
CA TRP A 56 -2.43 -5.86 11.68
C TRP A 56 -1.63 -4.69 11.17
N THR A 57 -1.96 -3.44 11.54
CA THR A 57 -1.11 -2.28 11.25
C THR A 57 0.32 -2.48 11.75
N LYS A 58 0.48 -3.01 12.97
CA LYS A 58 1.80 -3.33 13.53
C LYS A 58 2.50 -4.46 12.76
N ASP A 59 1.79 -5.51 12.40
CA ASP A 59 2.35 -6.63 11.63
C ASP A 59 2.78 -6.19 10.22
N ILE A 60 1.94 -5.40 9.55
CA ILE A 60 2.20 -4.76 8.26
C ILE A 60 3.45 -3.89 8.36
N LEU A 61 3.55 -3.02 9.37
CA LEU A 61 4.73 -2.17 9.59
C LEU A 61 6.01 -3.01 9.64
N ASN A 62 6.04 -4.06 10.46
CA ASN A 62 7.21 -4.93 10.59
C ASN A 62 7.60 -5.52 9.24
N ILE A 63 6.63 -6.04 8.47
CA ILE A 63 6.87 -6.61 7.15
C ILE A 63 7.41 -5.56 6.17
N VAL A 64 6.85 -4.35 6.17
CA VAL A 64 7.32 -3.26 5.28
C VAL A 64 8.76 -2.87 5.63
N LEU A 65 9.09 -2.74 6.91
CA LEU A 65 10.44 -2.43 7.37
C LEU A 65 11.43 -3.55 7.00
N GLU A 66 11.07 -4.82 7.21
CA GLU A 66 11.92 -5.98 6.87
C GLU A 66 12.10 -6.17 5.36
N SER A 67 11.06 -5.95 4.57
CA SER A 67 11.10 -6.09 3.11
C SER A 67 11.93 -4.98 2.46
N LYS A 68 11.89 -3.75 2.99
CA LYS A 68 12.74 -2.65 2.53
C LYS A 68 14.23 -2.91 2.71
N ILE A 69 14.63 -3.63 3.76
CA ILE A 69 16.03 -4.03 3.98
C ILE A 69 16.58 -4.89 2.82
N LYS A 70 15.69 -5.57 2.08
CA LYS A 70 16.06 -6.52 1.02
C LYS A 70 15.92 -5.96 -0.40
N GLN A 71 15.41 -4.74 -0.57
CA GLN A 71 14.97 -4.22 -1.87
C GLN A 71 15.69 -2.93 -2.26
N ASP A 72 15.98 -2.79 -3.55
CA ASP A 72 16.70 -1.64 -4.12
C ASP A 72 15.93 -0.33 -3.86
N ILE A 73 16.59 0.61 -3.20
CA ILE A 73 16.02 1.84 -2.62
C ILE A 73 15.70 2.88 -3.71
N ALA A 74 16.07 2.62 -4.97
CA ALA A 74 15.98 3.55 -6.09
C ALA A 74 14.55 4.00 -6.50
N LYS A 75 13.48 3.40 -5.95
CA LYS A 75 12.09 3.79 -6.27
C LYS A 75 11.46 4.59 -5.13
N ASP A 76 10.92 5.77 -5.47
CA ASP A 76 10.30 6.72 -4.52
C ASP A 76 9.02 6.17 -3.87
N LYS A 77 8.23 5.39 -4.62
CA LYS A 77 6.95 4.83 -4.18
C LYS A 77 6.88 3.33 -4.39
N MET A 78 6.24 2.65 -3.44
CA MET A 78 6.06 1.20 -3.38
C MET A 78 4.61 0.87 -3.09
N LEU A 79 4.14 -0.24 -3.67
CA LEU A 79 2.83 -0.80 -3.34
C LEU A 79 3.03 -2.16 -2.66
N PHE A 80 2.52 -2.31 -1.45
CA PHE A 80 2.44 -3.58 -0.77
C PHE A 80 1.01 -4.06 -0.77
N VAL A 81 0.77 -5.29 -1.22
CA VAL A 81 -0.56 -5.91 -1.20
C VAL A 81 -0.58 -6.94 -0.08
N PHE A 82 -1.31 -6.66 0.99
CA PHE A 82 -1.41 -7.54 2.14
C PHE A 82 -2.66 -8.39 2.05
N GLN A 83 -2.48 -9.71 2.02
CA GLN A 83 -3.56 -10.68 2.13
C GLN A 83 -3.80 -10.98 3.60
N ILE A 84 -4.86 -10.42 4.19
CA ILE A 84 -5.30 -10.81 5.51
C ILE A 84 -6.18 -12.05 5.34
N LYS A 85 -5.75 -13.18 5.92
CA LYS A 85 -6.43 -14.47 5.81
C LYS A 85 -7.01 -14.88 7.15
N ASP A 86 -8.18 -15.49 7.18
CA ASP A 86 -8.64 -16.15 8.39
C ASP A 86 -7.74 -17.35 8.72
N ARG A 87 -7.77 -17.80 9.97
CA ARG A 87 -6.95 -18.93 10.43
C ARG A 87 -7.22 -20.23 9.64
N SER A 88 -8.44 -20.39 9.12
CA SER A 88 -8.85 -21.52 8.28
C SER A 88 -8.44 -21.37 6.81
N ALA A 89 -7.87 -20.24 6.40
CA ALA A 89 -7.56 -19.87 5.00
C ALA A 89 -8.77 -19.99 4.04
N THR A 90 -9.97 -19.90 4.58
CA THR A 90 -11.24 -19.97 3.85
C THR A 90 -11.68 -18.61 3.34
N ARG A 91 -11.21 -17.53 3.96
CA ARG A 91 -11.50 -16.16 3.56
C ARG A 91 -10.23 -15.34 3.55
N GLN A 92 -10.15 -14.43 2.58
CA GLN A 92 -9.06 -13.49 2.46
C GLN A 92 -9.56 -12.13 2.02
N VAL A 93 -8.89 -11.10 2.52
CA VAL A 93 -9.09 -9.70 2.14
C VAL A 93 -7.75 -9.16 1.66
N GLU A 94 -7.75 -8.47 0.51
CA GLU A 94 -6.55 -7.86 -0.04
C GLU A 94 -6.53 -6.36 0.29
N ILE A 95 -5.48 -5.93 0.96
CA ILE A 95 -5.31 -4.55 1.42
C ILE A 95 -4.09 -3.94 0.71
N PRO A 96 -4.33 -3.04 -0.27
CA PRO A 96 -3.26 -2.32 -0.94
C PRO A 96 -2.76 -1.17 -0.07
N ILE A 97 -1.54 -1.28 0.46
CA ILE A 97 -0.86 -0.24 1.24
C ILE A 97 0.22 0.42 0.37
N ARG A 98 0.06 1.72 0.12
CA ARG A 98 1.03 2.53 -0.63
C ARG A 98 1.98 3.20 0.34
N VAL A 99 3.27 3.05 0.11
CA VAL A 99 4.30 3.60 1.00
C VAL A 99 5.38 4.29 0.19
N SER A 100 5.78 5.48 0.61
CA SER A 100 6.96 6.14 0.05
C SER A 100 8.24 5.69 0.75
N THR A 101 9.35 5.66 0.01
CA THR A 101 10.66 5.34 0.57
C THR A 101 11.05 6.34 1.64
N ALA A 102 10.73 7.63 1.45
CA ALA A 102 10.96 8.68 2.45
C ALA A 102 10.24 8.38 3.78
N LEU A 103 8.96 7.97 3.73
CA LEU A 103 8.20 7.66 4.94
C LEU A 103 8.85 6.52 5.74
N ILE A 104 9.34 5.48 5.05
CA ILE A 104 10.03 4.37 5.71
C ILE A 104 11.37 4.79 6.31
N LEU A 105 12.14 5.60 5.59
CA LEU A 105 13.42 6.11 6.11
C LEU A 105 13.20 6.98 7.36
N ASP A 106 12.19 7.85 7.35
CA ASP A 106 11.84 8.67 8.51
C ASP A 106 11.48 7.80 9.73
N ILE A 107 10.67 6.74 9.53
CA ILE A 107 10.31 5.80 10.60
C ILE A 107 11.55 5.08 11.15
N GLN A 108 12.45 4.62 10.27
CA GLN A 108 13.70 3.95 10.69
C GLN A 108 14.63 4.87 11.48
N GLN A 109 14.57 6.19 11.22
CA GLN A 109 15.30 7.21 11.98
C GLN A 109 14.61 7.58 13.31
N GLY A 110 13.47 6.94 13.64
CA GLY A 110 12.74 7.18 14.88
C GLY A 110 11.78 8.38 14.83
N ASN A 111 11.42 8.86 13.63
CA ASN A 111 10.43 9.92 13.47
C ASN A 111 9.04 9.42 13.89
N HIS A 112 8.56 9.90 15.04
CA HIS A 112 7.28 9.50 15.60
C HIS A 112 6.08 9.96 14.74
N GLU A 113 6.17 11.14 14.13
CA GLU A 113 5.10 11.69 13.28
C GLU A 113 4.97 10.90 11.97
N ALA A 114 6.09 10.38 11.44
CA ALA A 114 6.07 9.46 10.30
C ALA A 114 5.42 8.11 10.67
N LEU A 115 5.72 7.60 11.86
CA LEU A 115 5.13 6.36 12.38
C LEU A 115 3.63 6.49 12.60
N GLU A 116 3.18 7.61 13.18
CA GLU A 116 1.77 7.90 13.43
C GLU A 116 1.01 8.02 12.11
N ARG A 117 1.53 8.80 11.14
CA ARG A 117 0.94 8.91 9.80
C ARG A 117 0.80 7.54 9.11
N PHE A 118 1.83 6.71 9.16
CA PHE A 118 1.76 5.35 8.62
C PHE A 118 0.67 4.52 9.31
N SER A 119 0.61 4.61 10.64
CA SER A 119 -0.32 3.80 11.44
C SER A 119 -1.77 4.17 11.18
N GLU A 120 -2.09 5.46 11.21
CA GLU A 120 -3.44 5.97 10.94
C GLU A 120 -3.92 5.63 9.53
N GLU A 121 -3.08 5.79 8.52
CA GLU A 121 -3.47 5.53 7.14
C GLU A 121 -3.66 4.03 6.89
N THR A 122 -2.78 3.19 7.44
CA THR A 122 -2.90 1.73 7.35
C THR A 122 -4.14 1.22 8.08
N GLU A 123 -4.40 1.70 9.30
CA GLU A 123 -5.59 1.34 10.09
C GLU A 123 -6.87 1.72 9.35
N ARG A 124 -6.93 2.94 8.78
CA ARG A 124 -8.06 3.39 7.96
C ARG A 124 -8.29 2.50 6.74
N TRP A 125 -7.22 2.07 6.08
CA TRP A 125 -7.34 1.15 4.95
C TRP A 125 -7.86 -0.21 5.39
N ILE A 126 -7.36 -0.77 6.50
CA ILE A 126 -7.84 -2.04 7.04
C ILE A 126 -9.34 -1.98 7.34
N LEU A 127 -9.76 -0.98 8.11
CA LEU A 127 -11.16 -0.81 8.51
C LEU A 127 -12.11 -0.60 7.32
N ARG A 128 -11.60 -0.15 6.17
CA ARG A 128 -12.38 -0.01 4.95
C ARG A 128 -12.65 -1.35 4.24
N TYR A 129 -11.80 -2.35 4.45
CA TYR A 129 -11.84 -3.61 3.70
C TYR A 129 -12.39 -4.81 4.49
N ILE A 130 -12.61 -4.68 5.80
CA ILE A 130 -13.23 -5.70 6.66
C ILE A 130 -14.69 -5.37 6.97
#